data_AF-A0A660C466-F1
#
_entry.id   AF-A0A660C466-F1
#
_cell.length_a   1.000
_cell.length_b   1.000
_cell.length_c   1.000
_cell.angle_alpha   90.00
_cell.angle_beta   90.00
_cell.angle_gamma   90.00
#
_symmetry.space_group_name_H-M   'P 1'
#
loop_
_entity.id
_entity.type
_entity.pdbx_description
1 polymer ?
#
loop_
_entity_poly.entity_id
_entity_poly.type
_entity_poly.pdbx_seq_one_letter_code
_entity_poly.pdbx_strand_id
1 'polypeptide(L)'
;MHAALVPEEAAEFARDWREAMARAAETLDLSEVAEIVESWRLVAQLTAAAGPAAHRAMYRRAAARLAGQEVPHDEPLPRTKARLGL
;
A
#
# COMPACT_ATOMS: atom_id res chain seq x y z
N MET A 1 -12.36 3.27 -3.93
CA MET A 1 -11.07 2.81 -3.36
C MET A 1 -10.03 2.57 -4.44
N HIS A 2 -10.20 1.57 -5.32
CA HIS A 2 -9.20 1.20 -6.33
C HIS A 2 -8.69 2.37 -7.20
N ALA A 3 -9.58 3.26 -7.66
CA ALA A 3 -9.20 4.41 -8.49
C ALA A 3 -8.39 5.50 -7.76
N ALA A 4 -8.33 5.47 -6.43
CA ALA A 4 -7.58 6.43 -5.62
C ALA A 4 -6.19 5.91 -5.22
N LEU A 5 -5.91 4.61 -5.36
CA LEU A 5 -4.60 4.03 -5.09
C LEU A 5 -3.63 4.35 -6.24
N VAL A 6 -2.34 4.43 -5.91
CA VAL A 6 -1.32 4.44 -6.95
C VAL A 6 -1.20 3.03 -7.59
N PRO A 7 -0.70 2.90 -8.83
CA PRO A 7 -0.68 1.62 -9.54
C PRO A 7 -0.05 0.45 -8.77
N GLU A 8 1.02 0.71 -8.02
CA GLU A 8 1.74 -0.29 -7.23
C GLU A 8 0.90 -0.76 -6.03
N GLU A 9 0.27 0.18 -5.32
CA GLU A 9 -0.63 -0.14 -4.21
C GLU A 9 -1.91 -0.83 -4.69
N ALA A 10 -2.41 -0.49 -5.89
CA ALA A 10 -3.53 -1.20 -6.50
C ALA A 10 -3.17 -2.67 -6.81
N ALA A 11 -1.93 -2.92 -7.26
CA ALA A 11 -1.44 -4.27 -7.51
C ALA A 11 -1.26 -5.06 -6.19
N GLU A 12 -0.76 -4.42 -5.14
CA GLU A 12 -0.67 -5.00 -3.79
C GLU A 12 -2.06 -5.34 -3.23
N PHE A 13 -3.01 -4.40 -3.29
CA PHE A 13 -4.41 -4.65 -2.90
C PHE A 13 -4.99 -5.86 -3.63
N ALA A 14 -4.79 -5.95 -4.95
CA ALA A 14 -5.34 -7.05 -5.73
C ALA A 14 -4.73 -8.41 -5.34
N ARG A 15 -3.46 -8.45 -4.92
CA ARG A 15 -2.84 -9.67 -4.37
C ARG A 15 -3.46 -10.03 -3.03
N ASP A 16 -3.47 -9.10 -2.08
CA ASP A 16 -3.97 -9.33 -0.73
C ASP A 16 -5.45 -9.77 -0.73
N TRP A 17 -6.27 -9.11 -1.56
CA TRP A 17 -7.66 -9.48 -1.79
C TRP A 17 -7.81 -10.91 -2.29
N ARG A 18 -7.03 -11.31 -3.31
CA ARG A 18 -7.10 -12.68 -3.85
C ARG A 18 -6.69 -13.72 -2.81
N GLU A 19 -5.67 -13.43 -2.02
CA GLU A 19 -5.19 -14.33 -0.97
C GLU A 19 -6.23 -14.53 0.15
N ALA A 20 -6.83 -13.45 0.65
CA ALA A 20 -7.87 -13.57 1.67
C ALA A 20 -9.16 -14.20 1.14
N MET A 21 -9.57 -13.88 -0.09
CA MET A 21 -10.71 -14.55 -0.72
C MET A 21 -10.48 -16.06 -0.87
N ALA A 22 -9.25 -16.48 -1.19
CA ALA A 22 -8.92 -17.90 -1.25
C ALA A 22 -9.03 -18.57 0.13
N ARG A 23 -8.50 -17.94 1.19
CA ARG A 23 -8.64 -18.45 2.56
C ARG A 23 -10.10 -18.50 3.02
N ALA A 24 -10.86 -17.43 2.76
CA ALA A 24 -12.26 -17.35 3.10
C ALA A 24 -13.12 -18.41 2.38
N ALA A 25 -12.76 -18.78 1.14
CA ALA A 25 -13.45 -19.85 0.43
C ALA A 25 -13.31 -21.22 1.11
N GLU A 26 -12.16 -21.47 1.75
CA GLU A 26 -11.89 -22.70 2.49
C GLU A 26 -12.54 -22.71 3.88
N THR A 27 -12.56 -21.56 4.57
CA THR A 27 -13.01 -21.46 5.97
C THR A 27 -14.45 -20.98 6.12
N LEU A 28 -15.03 -20.40 5.07
CA LEU A 28 -16.28 -19.64 5.08
C LEU A 28 -16.29 -18.46 6.06
N ASP A 29 -15.12 -17.99 6.46
CA ASP A 29 -14.94 -16.80 7.30
C ASP A 29 -14.47 -15.61 6.46
N LEU A 30 -15.24 -14.52 6.49
CA LEU A 30 -14.98 -13.29 5.74
C LEU A 30 -14.29 -12.20 6.57
N SER A 31 -13.96 -12.47 7.83
CA SER A 31 -13.35 -11.49 8.73
C SER A 31 -12.08 -10.89 8.14
N GLU A 32 -11.19 -11.72 7.62
CA GLU A 32 -9.94 -11.27 7.00
C GLU A 32 -10.18 -10.43 5.73
N VAL A 33 -11.17 -10.79 4.92
CA VAL A 33 -11.53 -10.01 3.72
C VAL A 33 -11.98 -8.60 4.12
N ALA A 34 -12.79 -8.49 5.18
CA ALA A 34 -13.25 -7.19 5.68
C ALA A 34 -12.08 -6.34 6.23
N GLU A 35 -11.15 -6.96 6.96
CA GLU A 35 -9.96 -6.29 7.49
C GLU A 35 -9.07 -5.72 6.38
N ILE A 36 -8.82 -6.51 5.32
CA ILE A 36 -8.04 -6.07 4.16
C ILE A 36 -8.72 -4.88 3.47
N VAL A 37 -10.03 -4.95 3.24
CA VAL A 37 -10.76 -3.84 2.61
C VAL A 37 -10.64 -2.56 3.42
N GLU A 38 -10.81 -2.62 4.75
CA GLU A 38 -10.71 -1.42 5.57
C GLU A 38 -9.29 -0.85 5.60
N SER A 39 -8.27 -1.71 5.73
CA SER A 39 -6.86 -1.29 5.65
C SER A 39 -6.57 -0.53 4.34
N TRP A 40 -6.96 -1.09 3.20
CA TRP A 40 -6.77 -0.46 1.90
C TRP A 40 -7.66 0.78 1.69
N ARG A 41 -8.81 0.86 2.37
CA ARG A 41 -9.65 2.06 2.37
C ARG A 41 -8.95 3.23 3.03
N LEU A 42 -8.17 3.00 4.10
CA LEU A 42 -7.38 4.03 4.75
C LEU A 42 -6.25 4.52 3.84
N VAL A 43 -5.53 3.60 3.17
CA VAL A 43 -4.47 3.96 2.21
C VAL A 43 -5.03 4.80 1.05
N ALA A 44 -6.18 4.40 0.50
CA ALA A 44 -6.84 5.13 -0.57
C ALA A 44 -7.30 6.54 -0.13
N GLN A 45 -7.78 6.68 1.11
CA GLN A 45 -8.16 7.99 1.66
C GLN A 45 -6.94 8.92 1.81
N LEU A 46 -5.83 8.41 2.35
CA LEU A 46 -4.58 9.16 2.47
C LEU A 46 -4.05 9.59 1.10
N THR A 47 -4.08 8.67 0.13
CA THR A 47 -3.63 8.95 -1.24
C THR A 47 -4.52 9.99 -1.92
N ALA A 48 -5.85 9.90 -1.75
CA ALA A 48 -6.79 10.88 -2.30
C ALA A 48 -6.62 12.27 -1.68
N ALA A 49 -6.39 12.34 -0.36
CA ALA A 49 -6.22 13.61 0.35
C ALA A 49 -4.90 14.31 0.02
N ALA A 50 -3.79 13.56 -0.07
CA ALA A 50 -2.46 14.13 -0.34
C ALA A 50 -2.16 14.27 -1.83
N GLY A 51 -2.79 13.43 -2.67
CA GLY A 51 -2.44 13.25 -4.07
C GLY A 51 -1.34 12.19 -4.28
N PRO A 52 -1.33 11.48 -5.42
CA PRO A 52 -0.41 10.37 -5.70
C PRO A 52 1.08 10.70 -5.54
N ALA A 53 1.49 11.89 -5.98
CA ALA A 53 2.89 12.31 -5.93
C ALA A 53 3.35 12.61 -4.51
N ALA A 54 2.52 13.30 -3.71
CA ALA A 54 2.82 13.61 -2.32
C ALA A 54 2.83 12.35 -1.46
N HIS A 55 1.92 11.40 -1.73
CA HIS A 55 1.89 10.10 -1.07
C HIS A 55 3.18 9.29 -1.31
N ARG A 56 3.66 9.21 -2.56
CA ARG A 56 4.98 8.60 -2.85
C ARG A 56 6.13 9.35 -2.16
N ALA A 57 6.08 10.68 -2.15
CA ALA A 57 7.09 11.50 -1.50
C ALA A 57 7.14 11.28 0.02
N MET A 58 5.99 10.99 0.66
CA MET A 58 5.92 10.63 2.06
C MET A 58 6.78 9.39 2.37
N TYR A 59 6.59 8.29 1.63
CA TYR A 59 7.41 7.09 1.82
C TYR A 59 8.90 7.36 1.58
N ARG A 60 9.25 8.10 0.52
CA ARG A 60 10.66 8.45 0.26
C ARG A 60 11.28 9.25 1.40
N ARG A 61 10.56 10.24 1.95
CA ARG A 61 11.03 11.03 3.09
C ARG A 61 11.22 10.16 4.33
N ALA A 62 10.28 9.26 4.60
CA ALA A 62 10.39 8.31 5.70
C ALA A 62 11.61 7.38 5.52
N ALA A 63 11.79 6.81 4.33
CA ALA A 63 12.89 5.92 4.01
C ALA A 63 14.24 6.65 4.07
N ALA A 64 14.29 7.90 3.60
CA ALA A 64 15.49 8.72 3.69
C ALA A 64 15.89 9.02 5.13
N ARG A 65 14.89 9.32 5.98
CA ARG A 65 15.10 9.56 7.40
C ARG A 65 15.57 8.30 8.13
N LEU A 66 15.01 7.14 7.80
CA LEU A 66 15.40 5.86 8.40
C LEU A 66 16.81 5.43 7.99
N ALA A 67 17.15 5.57 6.71
CA ALA A 67 18.46 5.19 6.16
C ALA A 67 19.57 6.22 6.45
N GLY A 68 19.20 7.47 6.81
CA GLY A 68 20.15 8.58 6.94
C GLY A 68 20.74 9.05 5.61
N GLN A 69 20.09 8.75 4.49
CA GLN A 69 20.56 9.00 3.13
C GLN A 69 19.39 9.45 2.26
N GLU A 70 19.62 10.27 1.23
CA GLU A 70 18.57 10.61 0.28
C GLU A 70 18.12 9.38 -0.53
N VAL A 71 16.81 9.33 -0.82
CA VAL A 71 16.19 8.30 -1.65
C VAL A 71 15.90 8.93 -3.02
N PRO A 72 16.43 8.39 -4.14
CA PRO A 72 16.20 8.92 -5.47
C PRO A 72 14.72 9.11 -5.81
N HIS A 73 14.41 10.16 -6.57
CA HIS A 73 13.03 10.47 -6.94
C HIS A 73 12.41 9.39 -7.83
N ASP A 74 13.21 8.76 -8.67
CA ASP A 74 12.80 7.70 -9.62
C ASP A 74 12.84 6.29 -9.00
N GLU A 75 13.20 6.15 -7.72
CA GLU A 75 13.18 4.84 -7.06
C GLU A 75 11.73 4.30 -7.02
N PRO A 76 11.50 3.06 -7.50
CA PRO A 76 10.18 2.46 -7.46
C PRO A 76 9.62 2.39 -6.04
N LEU A 77 8.31 2.66 -5.90
CA LEU A 77 7.64 2.65 -4.60
C LEU A 77 7.83 1.33 -3.82
N PRO A 78 7.74 0.13 -4.45
CA PRO A 78 7.95 -1.13 -3.72
C PRO A 78 9.34 -1.21 -3.08
N ARG A 79 10.38 -0.69 -3.74
CA ARG A 79 11.73 -0.65 -3.19
C ARG A 79 11.85 0.35 -2.04
N THR A 80 11.16 1.49 -2.14
CA THR A 80 11.09 2.47 -1.06
C THR A 80 10.38 1.90 0.18
N LYS A 81 9.27 1.18 -0.02
CA LYS A 81 8.52 0.50 1.06
C LYS A 81 9.34 -0.61 1.72
N ALA A 82 10.07 -1.40 0.94
CA ALA A 82 10.96 -2.43 1.49
C ALA A 82 12.03 -1.87 2.44
N ARG A 83 12.56 -0.66 2.19
CA ARG A 83 13.49 0.02 3.12
C ARG A 83 12.83 0.34 4.47
N LEU A 84 11.51 0.48 4.51
CA LEU A 84 10.71 0.77 5.70
C LEU A 84 10.18 -0.52 6.38
N GLY A 85 10.47 -1.71 5.82
CA GLY A 85 9.89 -2.96 6.29
C GLY A 85 8.40 -3.12 5.94
N LEU A 86 7.95 -2.43 4.87
CA LEU A 86 6.60 -2.45 4.32
C LEU A 86 6.52 -3.20 2.99
#